data_AF-A0A6H1U6X5-F1
#
_entry.id   AF-A0A6H1U6X5-F1
#
_cell.length_a   1.000
_cell.length_b   1.000
_cell.length_c   1.000
_cell.angle_alpha   90.00
_cell.angle_beta   90.00
_cell.angle_gamma   90.00
#
_symmetry.space_group_name_H-M   'P 1'
#
loop_
_entity.id
_entity.type
_entity.pdbx_description
1 polymer ?
#
loop_
_entity_poly.entity_id
_entity_poly.type
_entity_poly.pdbx_seq_one_letter_code
_entity_poly.pdbx_strand_id
1 'polypeptide(L)'
;MFEKNCSIRLLTLLGLLLSLTACANTPGSKQLEDSLAPDPKLKDNPELLGGSTPSPSPGATPTQLPEDFPREIPQYNNAELQSVSRSTSERSSPQTEETPRVTTLWETGDRGDRVRQFYQTHFEENQWEILPTPATETQGDRSVSARKDNLQVTVEIVSQPSDTPTEFSLTYELESATSTAKTPETSKSSTTTEKATETTLETITEPLRPYVSDLQQLGILSLKATSSDADADAWNQAIARAQYAEWLIAANNRFFDNQPSKQIRLATPSTQPAFQDVPATHPQFAAIQGLADAGIIPSSLTGENTAVNFRPDAPLSREDAIAWKVPLDFRQGLPKASVEAVREAWGFQDVPKVDPAILPAILADYQNGELSNIRRAFGYTRIFQPKKEVTRAEAAATLWYFGDRNEGLSATDVVNRQPTPQANPQTGDRTNVRSSEPPTTPENQEN
;
A
#
# COMPACT_ATOMS: atom_id res chain seq x y z
N MET A 1 14.86 52.64 54.56
CA MET A 1 15.03 53.09 53.16
C MET A 1 14.49 51.97 52.28
N PHE A 2 13.57 52.28 51.37
CA PHE A 2 12.92 51.40 50.38
C PHE A 2 11.77 50.49 50.85
N GLU A 3 10.66 51.13 51.23
CA GLU A 3 9.34 50.79 50.67
C GLU A 3 9.27 51.24 49.20
N LYS A 4 8.32 50.67 48.45
CA LYS A 4 8.00 50.85 47.02
C LYS A 4 8.73 49.88 46.10
N ASN A 5 8.05 48.77 45.78
CA ASN A 5 8.10 48.13 44.45
C ASN A 5 6.98 47.09 44.22
N CYS A 6 5.86 47.18 44.94
CA CYS A 6 4.74 46.24 44.79
C CYS A 6 3.54 46.79 43.99
N SER A 7 3.67 47.94 43.31
CA SER A 7 2.56 48.56 42.57
C SER A 7 2.84 48.83 41.08
N ILE A 8 3.99 48.39 40.54
CA ILE A 8 4.39 48.72 39.15
C ILE A 8 4.24 47.52 38.18
N ARG A 9 4.03 46.30 38.67
CA ARG A 9 3.81 45.13 37.79
C ARG A 9 2.34 44.78 37.55
N LEU A 10 1.41 45.44 38.25
CA LEU A 10 -0.04 45.25 38.03
C LEU A 10 -0.64 46.25 37.02
N LEU A 11 0.12 47.28 36.62
CA LEU A 11 -0.33 48.30 35.65
C LEU A 11 0.15 48.06 34.21
N THR A 12 1.08 47.14 33.98
CA THR A 12 1.52 46.76 32.62
C THR A 12 0.77 45.55 32.04
N LEU A 13 -0.05 44.86 32.83
CA LEU A 13 -0.92 43.77 32.35
C LEU A 13 -2.34 44.22 31.99
N LEU A 14 -2.74 45.45 32.34
CA LEU A 14 -4.05 46.02 32.00
C LEU A 14 -4.03 46.95 30.77
N GLY A 15 -2.84 47.25 30.23
CA GLY A 15 -2.66 48.11 29.04
C GLY A 15 -2.60 47.37 27.70
N LEU A 16 -2.56 46.03 27.70
CA LEU A 16 -2.44 45.23 26.46
C LEU A 16 -3.70 44.40 26.14
N LEU A 17 -4.82 44.68 26.82
CA LEU A 17 -6.11 43.99 26.68
C LEU A 17 -7.24 44.91 26.20
N LEU A 18 -6.91 46.07 25.61
CA LEU A 18 -7.89 47.06 25.11
C LEU A 18 -7.69 47.47 23.64
N SER A 19 -7.01 46.65 22.82
CA SER A 19 -6.78 46.95 21.40
C SER A 19 -7.35 45.92 20.40
N LEU A 20 -8.36 45.13 20.78
CA LEU A 20 -8.99 44.14 19.89
C LEU A 20 -10.54 44.16 19.86
N THR A 21 -11.16 45.31 20.09
CA THR A 21 -12.62 45.47 19.85
C THR A 21 -12.92 46.80 19.18
N ALA A 22 -12.51 46.94 17.92
CA ALA A 22 -13.00 47.99 17.03
C ALA A 22 -12.86 47.54 15.58
N CYS A 23 -13.82 46.74 15.10
CA CYS A 23 -14.21 46.59 13.69
C CYS A 23 -15.50 45.74 13.62
N ALA A 24 -16.59 46.21 14.23
CA ALA A 24 -17.92 45.63 14.02
C ALA A 24 -18.99 46.72 14.23
N ASN A 25 -19.00 47.71 13.34
CA ASN A 25 -20.16 48.52 12.95
C ASN A 25 -19.67 49.77 12.21
N THR A 26 -19.48 49.65 10.90
CA THR A 26 -19.35 50.78 9.99
C THR A 26 -20.62 50.86 9.13
N PRO A 27 -21.19 52.05 8.85
CA PRO A 27 -22.50 52.18 8.18
C PRO A 27 -22.55 51.75 6.70
N GLY A 28 -21.49 51.15 6.16
CA GLY A 28 -21.39 50.75 4.75
C GLY A 28 -21.92 49.35 4.42
N SER A 29 -22.20 48.50 5.41
CA SER A 29 -22.63 47.11 5.16
C SER A 29 -24.09 46.99 4.72
N LYS A 30 -24.96 47.94 5.11
CA LYS A 30 -26.38 47.92 4.73
C LYS A 30 -26.66 48.22 3.26
N GLN A 31 -25.74 48.88 2.55
CA GLN A 31 -25.90 49.15 1.11
C GLN A 31 -25.46 47.98 0.21
N LEU A 32 -24.75 47.00 0.76
CA LEU A 32 -24.38 45.78 0.03
C LEU A 32 -25.42 44.66 0.23
N GLU A 33 -26.07 44.60 1.40
CA GLU A 33 -27.21 43.70 1.62
C GLU A 33 -28.44 44.10 0.77
N ASP A 34 -28.67 45.40 0.57
CA ASP A 34 -29.76 45.89 -0.28
C ASP A 34 -29.46 45.74 -1.80
N SER A 35 -28.20 45.59 -2.21
CA SER A 35 -27.84 45.36 -3.63
C SER A 35 -27.95 43.90 -4.07
N LEU A 36 -28.20 42.99 -3.13
CA LEU A 36 -28.38 41.55 -3.37
C LEU A 36 -29.79 41.07 -2.98
N ALA A 37 -30.64 41.98 -2.49
CA ALA A 37 -32.04 41.68 -2.28
C ALA A 37 -32.76 41.50 -3.63
N PRO A 38 -33.48 40.38 -3.85
CA PRO A 38 -34.20 40.17 -5.09
C PRO A 38 -35.33 41.19 -5.27
N ASP A 39 -35.47 41.73 -6.49
CA ASP A 39 -36.45 42.75 -6.85
C ASP A 39 -37.88 42.32 -6.45
N PRO A 40 -38.58 43.09 -5.60
CA PRO A 40 -39.89 42.71 -5.08
C PRO A 40 -41.01 42.75 -6.12
N LYS A 41 -40.76 43.16 -7.38
CA LYS A 41 -41.78 43.17 -8.44
C LYS A 41 -41.88 41.88 -9.25
N LEU A 42 -41.11 40.85 -8.94
CA LEU A 42 -41.16 39.57 -9.67
C LEU A 42 -42.04 38.49 -9.01
N LYS A 43 -42.77 38.82 -7.94
CA LYS A 43 -43.65 37.86 -7.27
C LYS A 43 -44.98 37.61 -7.99
N ASP A 44 -45.40 38.49 -8.88
CA ASP A 44 -46.74 38.45 -9.48
C ASP A 44 -46.73 38.75 -10.99
N ASN A 45 -46.02 37.98 -11.83
CA ASN A 45 -46.49 37.71 -13.21
C ASN A 45 -45.59 36.65 -13.90
N PRO A 46 -46.13 35.52 -14.39
CA PRO A 46 -45.43 34.70 -15.35
C PRO A 46 -45.55 35.33 -16.74
N GLU A 47 -44.63 34.94 -17.62
CA GLU A 47 -44.64 35.17 -19.07
C GLU A 47 -43.83 36.35 -19.64
N LEU A 48 -42.89 35.92 -20.50
CA LEU A 48 -42.30 36.59 -21.67
C LEU A 48 -41.09 37.50 -21.42
N LEU A 49 -39.89 36.90 -21.55
CA LEU A 49 -38.97 37.20 -22.64
C LEU A 49 -37.83 36.15 -22.72
N GLY A 50 -37.88 35.30 -23.76
CA GLY A 50 -36.70 34.92 -24.53
C GLY A 50 -35.59 34.08 -23.88
N GLY A 51 -35.92 33.14 -23.00
CA GLY A 51 -35.02 32.01 -22.72
C GLY A 51 -35.26 30.92 -23.77
N SER A 52 -34.22 30.51 -24.50
CA SER A 52 -34.25 29.27 -25.26
C SER A 52 -34.45 28.12 -24.27
N THR A 53 -35.70 27.70 -24.16
CA THR A 53 -36.13 26.49 -23.47
C THR A 53 -35.56 25.26 -24.18
N PRO A 54 -34.84 24.35 -23.49
CA PRO A 54 -35.14 22.95 -23.64
C PRO A 54 -36.42 22.68 -22.84
N SER A 55 -37.40 22.16 -23.56
CA SER A 55 -38.58 21.42 -23.07
C SER A 55 -38.26 20.58 -21.81
N PRO A 56 -39.20 20.37 -20.87
CA PRO A 56 -38.98 19.42 -19.78
C PRO A 56 -38.81 18.04 -20.41
N SER A 57 -37.56 17.58 -20.48
CA SER A 57 -37.27 16.18 -20.77
C SER A 57 -37.72 15.37 -19.56
N PRO A 58 -38.48 14.27 -19.73
CA PRO A 58 -38.97 13.49 -18.60
C PRO A 58 -37.78 12.81 -17.90
N GLY A 59 -37.52 13.20 -16.65
CA GLY A 59 -36.68 12.41 -15.74
C GLY A 59 -35.51 13.16 -15.12
N ALA A 60 -35.76 13.95 -14.07
CA ALA A 60 -34.71 14.40 -13.17
C ALA A 60 -35.17 14.28 -11.70
N THR A 61 -34.75 13.17 -11.06
CA THR A 61 -34.33 12.96 -9.64
C THR A 61 -34.31 11.44 -9.34
N PRO A 62 -33.48 10.91 -8.40
CA PRO A 62 -32.93 11.56 -7.20
C PRO A 62 -31.39 11.46 -7.03
N THR A 63 -30.90 12.13 -5.98
CA THR A 63 -29.53 12.20 -5.41
C THR A 63 -29.02 10.84 -4.89
N GLN A 64 -29.17 9.79 -5.69
CA GLN A 64 -28.78 8.43 -5.32
C GLN A 64 -28.26 7.73 -6.58
N LEU A 65 -27.11 7.07 -6.44
CA LEU A 65 -26.48 6.32 -7.52
C LEU A 65 -27.50 5.35 -8.15
N PRO A 66 -27.54 5.23 -9.49
CA PRO A 66 -28.48 4.32 -10.15
C PRO A 66 -28.36 2.90 -9.59
N GLU A 67 -29.49 2.21 -9.34
CA GLU A 67 -29.46 0.82 -8.85
C GLU A 67 -28.76 -0.14 -9.83
N ASP A 68 -28.73 0.26 -11.10
CA ASP A 68 -28.06 -0.40 -12.22
C ASP A 68 -26.61 0.08 -12.44
N PHE A 69 -26.02 0.82 -11.50
CA PHE A 69 -24.62 1.23 -11.60
C PHE A 69 -23.69 0.01 -11.52
N PRO A 70 -22.83 -0.23 -12.53
CA PRO A 70 -21.96 -1.40 -12.55
C PRO A 70 -21.03 -1.41 -11.33
N ARG A 71 -21.01 -2.53 -10.60
CA ARG A 71 -20.21 -2.69 -9.37
C ARG A 71 -18.71 -2.75 -9.66
N GLU A 72 -18.36 -3.01 -10.90
CA GLU A 72 -17.01 -3.08 -11.42
C GLU A 72 -16.37 -1.68 -11.51
N ILE A 73 -17.17 -0.61 -11.52
CA ILE A 73 -16.70 0.78 -11.54
C ILE A 73 -16.47 1.25 -10.10
N PRO A 74 -15.23 1.59 -9.71
CA PRO A 74 -14.95 2.03 -8.35
C PRO A 74 -15.54 3.42 -8.10
N GLN A 75 -16.11 3.61 -6.92
CA GLN A 75 -16.53 4.95 -6.48
C GLN A 75 -15.34 5.70 -5.88
N TYR A 76 -15.19 6.97 -6.25
CA TYR A 76 -14.18 7.82 -5.64
C TYR A 76 -14.67 8.31 -4.28
N ASN A 77 -14.08 7.80 -3.19
CA ASN A 77 -14.60 7.99 -1.82
C ASN A 77 -14.76 9.45 -1.36
N ASN A 78 -14.05 10.40 -1.97
CA ASN A 78 -14.12 11.82 -1.63
C ASN A 78 -14.95 12.64 -2.64
N ALA A 79 -15.78 12.01 -3.46
CA ALA A 79 -16.62 12.68 -4.46
C ALA A 79 -18.11 12.59 -4.13
N GLU A 80 -18.84 13.68 -4.40
CA GLU A 80 -20.30 13.76 -4.29
C GLU A 80 -20.95 13.76 -5.68
N LEU A 81 -22.00 12.95 -5.86
CA LEU A 81 -22.73 12.83 -7.12
C LEU A 81 -23.65 14.05 -7.33
N GLN A 82 -23.42 14.80 -8.41
CA GLN A 82 -24.18 15.99 -8.77
C GLN A 82 -25.38 15.66 -9.67
N SER A 83 -25.18 14.84 -10.71
CA SER A 83 -26.26 14.48 -11.63
C SER A 83 -26.06 13.14 -12.33
N VAL A 84 -27.16 12.56 -12.81
CA VAL A 84 -27.19 11.37 -13.67
C VAL A 84 -28.00 11.68 -14.91
N SER A 85 -27.41 11.52 -16.09
CA SER A 85 -28.07 11.68 -17.38
C SER A 85 -28.01 10.36 -18.15
N ARG A 86 -29.15 9.86 -18.61
CA ARG A 86 -29.23 8.71 -19.53
C ARG A 86 -29.48 9.24 -20.94
N SER A 87 -28.61 8.89 -21.87
CA SER A 87 -28.71 9.34 -23.26
C SER A 87 -28.78 8.11 -24.17
N THR A 88 -29.85 8.00 -24.95
CA THR A 88 -29.95 7.03 -26.05
C THR A 88 -29.45 7.71 -27.31
N SER A 89 -28.37 7.18 -27.92
CA SER A 89 -27.78 7.77 -29.12
C SER A 89 -28.68 7.55 -30.33
N GLU A 90 -29.51 8.53 -30.70
CA GLU A 90 -30.17 8.56 -32.01
C GLU A 90 -29.14 8.89 -33.09
N ARG A 91 -28.63 7.88 -33.82
CA ARG A 91 -27.91 8.12 -35.08
C ARG A 91 -28.43 7.21 -36.18
N SER A 92 -28.91 7.85 -37.23
CA SER A 92 -29.64 7.32 -38.36
C SER A 92 -28.88 6.22 -39.12
N SER A 93 -29.18 4.94 -38.85
CA SER A 93 -29.06 3.85 -39.82
C SER A 93 -29.85 2.62 -39.36
N PRO A 94 -30.66 1.99 -40.23
CA PRO A 94 -31.60 0.95 -39.81
C PRO A 94 -30.92 -0.42 -39.82
N GLN A 95 -30.10 -0.74 -38.80
CA GLN A 95 -29.68 -2.11 -38.42
C GLN A 95 -28.57 -2.08 -37.36
N THR A 96 -28.83 -1.58 -36.15
CA THR A 96 -27.98 -1.87 -34.98
C THR A 96 -28.83 -1.74 -33.72
N GLU A 97 -28.80 -2.75 -32.84
CA GLU A 97 -29.53 -2.76 -31.58
C GLU A 97 -29.06 -1.62 -30.66
N GLU A 98 -30.02 -1.01 -29.96
CA GLU A 98 -29.86 0.17 -29.10
C GLU A 98 -29.01 -0.15 -27.87
N THR A 99 -27.91 0.58 -27.63
CA THR A 99 -27.12 0.49 -26.39
C THR A 99 -27.41 1.67 -25.45
N PRO A 100 -27.77 1.44 -24.17
CA PRO A 100 -27.98 2.52 -23.22
C PRO A 100 -26.64 3.11 -22.75
N ARG A 101 -26.46 4.43 -22.91
CA ARG A 101 -25.31 5.19 -22.39
C ARG A 101 -25.74 5.99 -21.17
N VAL A 102 -25.02 5.83 -20.06
CA VAL A 102 -25.28 6.56 -18.81
C VAL A 102 -24.07 7.41 -18.45
N THR A 103 -24.30 8.70 -18.18
CA THR A 103 -23.28 9.66 -17.74
C THR A 103 -23.63 10.17 -16.35
N THR A 104 -22.67 10.08 -15.44
CA THR A 104 -22.75 10.57 -14.06
C THR A 104 -21.77 11.71 -13.86
N LEU A 105 -22.14 12.73 -13.09
CA LEU A 105 -21.33 13.91 -12.84
C LEU A 105 -21.01 14.01 -11.35
N TRP A 106 -19.75 14.25 -11.02
CA TRP A 106 -19.22 14.17 -9.66
C TRP A 106 -18.36 15.39 -9.32
N GLU A 107 -18.42 15.82 -8.07
CA GLU A 107 -17.62 16.92 -7.54
C GLU A 107 -16.76 16.45 -6.37
N THR A 108 -15.49 16.84 -6.31
CA THR A 108 -14.59 16.53 -5.19
C THR A 108 -13.72 17.73 -4.81
N GLY A 109 -13.34 17.83 -3.54
CA GLY A 109 -12.34 18.78 -3.06
C GLY A 109 -10.89 18.36 -3.38
N ASP A 110 -10.68 17.13 -3.86
CA ASP A 110 -9.38 16.66 -4.33
C ASP A 110 -9.03 17.23 -5.71
N ARG A 111 -7.74 17.15 -6.09
CA ARG A 111 -7.26 17.57 -7.41
C ARG A 111 -7.60 16.53 -8.49
N GLY A 112 -7.89 16.98 -9.71
CA GLY A 112 -8.27 16.10 -10.81
C GLY A 112 -7.21 15.10 -11.28
N ASP A 113 -5.92 15.40 -11.09
CA ASP A 113 -4.84 14.43 -11.35
C ASP A 113 -4.93 13.21 -10.42
N ARG A 114 -5.31 13.42 -9.16
CA ARG A 114 -5.53 12.36 -8.18
C ARG A 114 -6.73 11.49 -8.53
N VAL A 115 -7.83 12.09 -8.97
CA VAL A 115 -9.04 11.37 -9.40
C VAL A 115 -8.72 10.47 -10.59
N ARG A 116 -8.05 11.03 -11.61
CA ARG A 116 -7.62 10.25 -12.78
C ARG A 116 -6.67 9.12 -12.41
N GLN A 117 -5.65 9.38 -11.58
CA GLN A 117 -4.69 8.35 -11.16
C GLN A 117 -5.39 7.21 -10.42
N PHE A 118 -6.38 7.51 -9.59
CA PHE A 118 -7.19 6.50 -8.90
C PHE A 118 -7.89 5.57 -9.91
N TYR A 119 -8.61 6.13 -10.88
CA TYR A 119 -9.32 5.34 -11.89
C TYR A 119 -8.36 4.56 -12.81
N GLN A 120 -7.24 5.19 -13.21
CA GLN A 120 -6.22 4.52 -14.01
C GLN A 120 -5.62 3.33 -13.26
N THR A 121 -5.18 3.54 -12.02
CA THR A 121 -4.61 2.47 -11.18
C THR A 121 -5.62 1.33 -11.00
N HIS A 122 -6.89 1.66 -10.74
CA HIS A 122 -7.93 0.65 -10.61
C HIS A 122 -8.15 -0.13 -11.91
N PHE A 123 -8.16 0.54 -13.07
CA PHE A 123 -8.30 -0.14 -14.36
C PHE A 123 -7.11 -1.07 -14.64
N GLU A 124 -5.88 -0.62 -14.35
CA GLU A 124 -4.66 -1.43 -14.50
C GLU A 124 -4.66 -2.65 -13.58
N GLU A 125 -5.02 -2.48 -12.31
CA GLU A 125 -5.04 -3.54 -11.30
C GLU A 125 -6.15 -4.58 -11.55
N ASN A 126 -7.29 -4.16 -12.10
CA ASN A 126 -8.46 -5.02 -12.27
C ASN A 126 -8.60 -5.59 -13.69
N GLN A 127 -7.48 -5.65 -14.44
CA GLN A 127 -7.41 -6.22 -15.80
C GLN A 127 -8.37 -5.56 -16.80
N TRP A 128 -8.63 -4.26 -16.66
CA TRP A 128 -9.35 -3.52 -17.68
C TRP A 128 -8.40 -3.23 -18.84
N GLU A 129 -8.87 -3.40 -20.07
CA GLU A 129 -8.18 -2.98 -21.27
C GLU A 129 -8.26 -1.46 -21.39
N ILE A 130 -7.15 -0.76 -21.17
CA ILE A 130 -7.09 0.70 -21.31
C ILE A 130 -7.15 1.05 -22.80
N LEU A 131 -8.19 1.81 -23.17
CA LEU A 131 -8.37 2.25 -24.55
C LEU A 131 -7.54 3.52 -24.80
N PRO A 132 -6.83 3.62 -25.94
CA PRO A 132 -6.07 4.81 -26.27
C PRO A 132 -7.02 5.99 -26.53
N THR A 133 -6.99 6.99 -25.64
CA THR A 133 -7.75 8.23 -25.80
C THR A 133 -7.19 9.04 -26.98
N PRO A 134 -8.03 9.62 -27.88
CA PRO A 134 -7.52 10.41 -28.99
C PRO A 134 -6.70 11.60 -28.47
N ALA A 135 -5.41 11.59 -28.82
CA ALA A 135 -4.42 12.58 -28.42
C ALA A 135 -4.68 13.92 -29.15
N THR A 136 -5.67 14.66 -28.69
CA THR A 136 -5.60 16.12 -28.72
C THR A 136 -4.84 16.54 -27.46
N GLU A 137 -3.75 17.30 -27.61
CA GLU A 137 -2.72 17.57 -26.58
C GLU A 137 -3.25 18.06 -25.22
N THR A 138 -4.51 18.49 -25.15
CA THR A 138 -5.18 18.96 -23.93
C THR A 138 -6.06 17.92 -23.24
N GLN A 139 -6.48 16.84 -23.91
CA GLN A 139 -7.51 15.90 -23.39
C GLN A 139 -6.94 14.59 -22.86
N GLY A 140 -5.76 14.17 -23.33
CA GLY A 140 -5.07 12.94 -22.87
C GLY A 140 -4.63 12.97 -21.40
N ASP A 141 -4.38 14.16 -20.83
CA ASP A 141 -4.03 14.31 -19.42
C ASP A 141 -5.28 14.42 -18.50
N ARG A 142 -6.48 14.51 -19.10
CA ARG A 142 -7.73 14.81 -18.41
C ARG A 142 -8.77 13.72 -18.52
N SER A 143 -8.51 12.65 -19.26
CA SER A 143 -9.47 11.56 -19.42
C SER A 143 -8.79 10.20 -19.47
N VAL A 144 -9.46 9.20 -18.92
CA VAL A 144 -9.04 7.79 -18.93
C VAL A 144 -10.22 6.94 -19.40
N SER A 145 -10.00 6.10 -20.40
CA SER A 145 -11.01 5.16 -20.91
C SER A 145 -10.50 3.74 -20.76
N ALA A 146 -11.35 2.85 -20.27
CA ALA A 146 -11.03 1.44 -20.12
C ALA A 146 -12.24 0.56 -20.39
N ARG A 147 -11.97 -0.69 -20.76
CA ARG A 147 -12.97 -1.68 -21.11
C ARG A 147 -12.74 -2.97 -20.33
N LYS A 148 -13.80 -3.57 -19.82
CA LYS A 148 -13.77 -4.91 -19.23
C LYS A 148 -15.00 -5.69 -19.65
N ASP A 149 -14.79 -6.85 -20.25
CA ASP A 149 -15.83 -7.69 -20.84
C ASP A 149 -16.71 -6.95 -21.88
N ASN A 150 -17.94 -6.62 -21.51
CA ASN A 150 -18.90 -5.85 -22.30
C ASN A 150 -19.10 -4.42 -21.78
N LEU A 151 -18.35 -3.99 -20.77
CA LEU A 151 -18.51 -2.68 -20.13
C LEU A 151 -17.35 -1.76 -20.52
N GLN A 152 -17.65 -0.66 -21.19
CA GLN A 152 -16.70 0.41 -21.48
C GLN A 152 -16.99 1.60 -20.57
N VAL A 153 -15.94 2.15 -19.96
CA VAL A 153 -16.02 3.28 -19.02
C VAL A 153 -15.04 4.36 -19.43
N THR A 154 -15.52 5.59 -19.47
CA THR A 154 -14.71 6.78 -19.72
C THR A 154 -14.89 7.76 -18.57
N VAL A 155 -13.78 8.11 -17.92
CA VAL A 155 -13.71 9.14 -16.89
C VAL A 155 -13.07 10.38 -17.49
N GLU A 156 -13.72 11.53 -17.39
CA GLU A 156 -13.23 12.80 -17.92
C GLU A 156 -13.30 13.89 -16.86
N ILE A 157 -12.17 14.52 -16.57
CA ILE A 157 -12.08 15.68 -15.68
C ILE A 157 -12.58 16.91 -16.44
N VAL A 158 -13.61 17.57 -15.89
CA VAL A 158 -14.30 18.73 -16.49
C VAL A 158 -13.60 20.06 -16.09
N SER A 159 -13.11 20.18 -14.85
CA SER A 159 -12.34 21.35 -14.32
C SER A 159 -10.84 21.23 -14.53
N GLN A 160 -10.04 22.31 -14.59
CA GLN A 160 -8.58 22.19 -14.80
C GLN A 160 -7.93 21.29 -13.75
N PRO A 161 -6.85 20.53 -14.06
CA PRO A 161 -6.32 19.51 -13.14
C PRO A 161 -5.69 20.10 -11.85
N SER A 162 -5.56 21.43 -11.79
CA SER A 162 -5.12 22.21 -10.63
C SER A 162 -6.24 22.89 -9.86
N ASP A 163 -7.48 22.88 -10.36
CA ASP A 163 -8.61 23.59 -9.74
C ASP A 163 -9.26 22.76 -8.62
N THR A 164 -9.72 23.44 -7.57
CA THR A 164 -10.54 22.84 -6.52
C THR A 164 -11.74 23.76 -6.24
N PRO A 165 -12.98 23.25 -6.14
CA PRO A 165 -13.36 21.84 -6.29
C PRO A 165 -13.19 21.35 -7.75
N THR A 166 -12.79 20.09 -7.92
CA THR A 166 -12.69 19.43 -9.23
C THR A 166 -14.01 18.75 -9.56
N GLU A 167 -14.54 19.03 -10.75
CA GLU A 167 -15.66 18.31 -11.34
C GLU A 167 -15.16 17.28 -12.35
N PHE A 168 -15.72 16.07 -12.33
CA PHE A 168 -15.44 15.02 -13.30
C PHE A 168 -16.70 14.26 -13.69
N SER A 169 -16.73 13.76 -14.92
CA SER A 169 -17.81 12.94 -15.44
C SER A 169 -17.36 11.50 -15.62
N LEU A 170 -18.26 10.56 -15.37
CA LEU A 170 -18.05 9.14 -15.59
C LEU A 170 -19.17 8.62 -16.49
N THR A 171 -18.78 8.15 -17.66
CA THR A 171 -19.69 7.61 -18.69
C THR A 171 -19.45 6.13 -18.88
N TYR A 172 -20.51 5.32 -18.90
CA TYR A 172 -20.40 3.87 -19.12
C TYR A 172 -21.42 3.33 -20.13
N GLU A 173 -21.01 2.31 -20.88
CA GLU A 173 -21.75 1.69 -21.98
C GLU A 173 -21.60 0.16 -21.96
N LEU A 174 -22.68 -0.58 -22.23
CA LEU A 174 -22.72 -2.05 -22.30
C LEU A 174 -22.84 -2.54 -23.76
N GLU A 175 -21.86 -3.28 -24.27
CA GLU A 175 -21.80 -3.84 -25.64
C GLU A 175 -22.38 -5.27 -25.74
N SER A 176 -23.29 -5.53 -26.68
CA SER A 176 -23.82 -6.88 -26.92
C SER A 176 -22.81 -7.77 -27.67
N ALA A 177 -22.47 -8.93 -27.10
CA ALA A 177 -21.48 -9.86 -27.65
C ALA A 177 -21.98 -10.59 -28.91
N THR A 178 -21.27 -10.45 -30.04
CA THR A 178 -21.39 -11.37 -31.20
C THR A 178 -20.15 -12.24 -31.31
N SER A 179 -20.38 -13.55 -31.16
CA SER A 179 -19.41 -14.64 -31.32
C SER A 179 -19.00 -14.82 -32.78
N THR A 180 -17.70 -14.98 -33.05
CA THR A 180 -17.26 -15.78 -34.20
C THR A 180 -16.00 -16.55 -33.85
N ALA A 181 -16.19 -17.83 -33.59
CA ALA A 181 -15.16 -18.85 -33.40
C ALA A 181 -14.45 -19.21 -34.73
N LYS A 182 -13.13 -19.37 -34.68
CA LYS A 182 -12.38 -20.31 -35.53
C LYS A 182 -11.23 -20.95 -34.71
N THR A 183 -11.20 -22.27 -34.74
CA THR A 183 -10.31 -23.23 -34.08
C THR A 183 -9.74 -24.14 -35.19
N PRO A 184 -8.64 -24.90 -35.04
CA PRO A 184 -7.35 -24.69 -34.37
C PRO A 184 -6.16 -24.97 -35.31
N GLU A 185 -4.93 -24.60 -34.93
CA GLU A 185 -3.78 -25.46 -35.21
C GLU A 185 -2.78 -25.47 -34.03
N THR A 186 -2.29 -26.67 -33.78
CA THR A 186 -1.59 -27.15 -32.59
C THR A 186 -0.20 -26.56 -32.43
N SER A 187 0.10 -25.97 -31.28
CA SER A 187 1.43 -26.03 -30.67
C SER A 187 1.34 -25.94 -29.16
N LYS A 188 2.00 -26.89 -28.52
CA LYS A 188 1.96 -27.18 -27.08
C LYS A 188 2.49 -26.00 -26.28
N SER A 189 1.70 -25.50 -25.33
CA SER A 189 2.21 -24.95 -24.08
C SER A 189 1.15 -25.10 -22.99
N SER A 190 1.56 -25.67 -21.88
CA SER A 190 0.76 -25.95 -20.70
C SER A 190 0.42 -24.65 -19.96
N THR A 191 -0.87 -24.30 -19.92
CA THR A 191 -1.42 -23.35 -18.95
C THR A 191 -2.54 -24.07 -18.19
N THR A 192 -2.25 -24.46 -16.95
CA THR A 192 -3.24 -24.86 -15.96
C THR A 192 -2.76 -24.29 -14.63
N THR A 193 -2.93 -22.98 -14.45
CA THR A 193 -2.65 -22.33 -13.15
C THR A 193 -3.58 -21.18 -12.79
N GLU A 194 -4.31 -20.54 -13.71
CA GLU A 194 -5.10 -19.35 -13.32
C GLU A 194 -6.35 -19.66 -12.48
N LYS A 195 -7.01 -20.80 -12.68
CA LYS A 195 -8.27 -21.10 -11.96
C LYS A 195 -8.08 -21.58 -10.51
N ALA A 196 -6.86 -21.92 -10.08
CA ALA A 196 -6.62 -22.44 -8.72
C ALA A 196 -6.28 -21.35 -7.70
N THR A 197 -5.86 -20.15 -8.13
CA THR A 197 -5.33 -19.13 -7.23
C THR A 197 -6.43 -18.25 -6.61
N GLU A 198 -7.43 -17.83 -7.40
CA GLU A 198 -8.50 -16.93 -6.93
C GLU A 198 -9.37 -17.56 -5.82
N THR A 199 -9.73 -18.83 -5.94
CA THR A 199 -10.58 -19.52 -4.94
C THR A 199 -9.86 -19.74 -3.60
N THR A 200 -8.52 -19.67 -3.55
CA THR A 200 -7.76 -19.87 -2.29
C THR A 200 -7.65 -18.59 -1.45
N LEU A 201 -7.71 -17.39 -2.04
CA LEU A 201 -7.61 -16.14 -1.27
C LEU A 201 -8.94 -15.78 -0.59
N GLU A 202 -10.06 -16.22 -1.15
CA GLU A 202 -11.40 -15.98 -0.61
C GLU A 202 -11.61 -16.62 0.77
N THR A 203 -10.87 -17.67 1.12
CA THR A 203 -10.97 -18.34 2.44
C THR A 203 -10.17 -17.63 3.53
N ILE A 204 -9.29 -16.70 3.16
CA ILE A 204 -8.50 -15.90 4.10
C ILE A 204 -9.40 -14.83 4.71
N THR A 205 -9.24 -14.59 6.01
CA THR A 205 -9.90 -13.46 6.69
C THR A 205 -9.54 -12.15 5.99
N GLU A 206 -10.54 -11.35 5.62
CA GLU A 206 -10.40 -10.17 4.76
C GLU A 206 -9.18 -9.27 5.07
N PRO A 207 -8.86 -8.91 6.33
CA PRO A 207 -7.73 -8.03 6.64
C PRO A 207 -6.35 -8.61 6.31
N LEU A 208 -6.23 -9.94 6.17
CA LEU A 208 -4.95 -10.61 5.89
C LEU A 208 -4.72 -10.87 4.39
N ARG A 209 -5.77 -10.80 3.56
CA ARG A 209 -5.70 -11.01 2.11
C ARG A 209 -4.64 -10.16 1.40
N PRO A 210 -4.56 -8.83 1.61
CA PRO A 210 -3.56 -8.02 0.90
C PRO A 210 -2.13 -8.46 1.23
N TYR A 211 -1.85 -8.85 2.48
CA TYR A 211 -0.51 -9.29 2.87
C TYR A 211 -0.07 -10.57 2.17
N VAL A 212 -1.00 -11.50 2.01
CA VAL A 212 -0.74 -12.76 1.29
C VAL A 212 -0.55 -12.48 -0.19
N SER A 213 -1.42 -11.68 -0.80
CA SER A 213 -1.36 -11.31 -2.22
C SER A 213 0.00 -10.69 -2.59
N ASP A 214 0.43 -9.66 -1.86
CA ASP A 214 1.69 -8.96 -2.15
C ASP A 214 2.91 -9.89 -2.03
N LEU A 215 2.94 -10.74 -0.99
CA LEU A 215 4.05 -11.66 -0.78
C LEU A 215 4.03 -12.85 -1.77
N GLN A 216 2.87 -13.23 -2.29
CA GLN A 216 2.76 -14.17 -3.43
C GLN A 216 3.33 -13.53 -4.70
N GLN A 217 3.01 -12.26 -4.97
CA GLN A 217 3.55 -11.54 -6.13
C GLN A 217 5.08 -11.42 -6.06
N LEU A 218 5.64 -11.31 -4.85
CA LEU A 218 7.08 -11.33 -4.62
C LEU A 218 7.71 -12.73 -4.72
N GLY A 219 6.93 -13.79 -4.88
CA GLY A 219 7.39 -15.17 -4.99
C GLY A 219 7.94 -15.75 -3.68
N ILE A 220 7.59 -15.16 -2.53
CA ILE A 220 8.10 -15.56 -1.21
C ILE A 220 7.32 -16.77 -0.68
N LEU A 221 6.00 -16.77 -0.87
CA LEU A 221 5.11 -17.75 -0.25
C LEU A 221 5.09 -19.04 -1.08
N SER A 222 5.98 -19.97 -0.73
CA SER A 222 5.98 -21.32 -1.29
C SER A 222 4.98 -22.20 -0.52
N LEU A 223 3.85 -22.53 -1.16
CA LEU A 223 2.95 -23.59 -0.69
C LEU A 223 3.33 -24.90 -1.40
N LYS A 224 3.49 -25.98 -0.63
CA LYS A 224 3.70 -27.32 -1.20
C LYS A 224 2.39 -27.74 -1.84
N ALA A 225 2.31 -27.70 -3.17
CA ALA A 225 1.15 -28.20 -3.90
C ALA A 225 0.94 -29.68 -3.57
N THR A 226 0.00 -29.98 -2.68
CA THR A 226 -0.47 -31.35 -2.51
C THR A 226 -1.57 -31.58 -3.52
N SER A 227 -1.40 -32.59 -4.37
CA SER A 227 -2.25 -32.88 -5.53
C SER A 227 -3.63 -33.42 -5.13
N SER A 228 -4.42 -32.61 -4.43
CA SER A 228 -5.83 -32.87 -4.10
C SER A 228 -6.53 -31.55 -3.76
N ASP A 229 -7.84 -31.49 -4.00
CA ASP A 229 -8.79 -30.41 -3.64
C ASP A 229 -8.85 -30.05 -2.13
N ALA A 230 -7.84 -30.43 -1.33
CA ALA A 230 -7.72 -30.20 0.10
C ALA A 230 -7.15 -28.82 0.48
N ASP A 231 -6.70 -28.02 -0.49
CA ASP A 231 -5.97 -26.76 -0.25
C ASP A 231 -6.85 -25.50 -0.22
N ALA A 232 -8.19 -25.63 -0.29
CA ALA A 232 -9.09 -24.47 -0.20
C ALA A 232 -8.88 -23.65 1.09
N ASP A 233 -8.46 -24.30 2.19
CA ASP A 233 -8.22 -23.67 3.50
C ASP A 233 -6.72 -23.63 3.90
N ALA A 234 -5.80 -23.79 2.94
CA ALA A 234 -4.37 -23.89 3.23
C ALA A 234 -3.82 -22.68 4.01
N TRP A 235 -4.39 -21.50 3.81
CA TRP A 235 -3.93 -20.27 4.44
C TRP A 235 -4.29 -20.14 5.93
N ASN A 236 -5.35 -20.82 6.37
CA ASN A 236 -5.79 -20.78 7.77
C ASN A 236 -5.20 -21.92 8.62
N GLN A 237 -4.52 -22.88 8.00
CA GLN A 237 -3.77 -23.91 8.72
C GLN A 237 -2.52 -23.34 9.39
N ALA A 238 -2.10 -23.99 10.48
CA ALA A 238 -0.87 -23.67 11.18
C ALA A 238 0.36 -23.82 10.26
N ILE A 239 1.27 -22.85 10.31
CA ILE A 239 2.55 -22.92 9.59
C ILE A 239 3.56 -23.75 10.37
N ALA A 240 4.29 -24.62 9.68
CA ALA A 240 5.40 -25.35 10.27
C ALA A 240 6.60 -24.42 10.49
N ARG A 241 7.37 -24.66 11.55
CA ARG A 241 8.57 -23.87 11.91
C ARG A 241 9.57 -23.78 10.75
N ALA A 242 9.83 -24.90 10.05
CA ALA A 242 10.74 -24.90 8.91
C ALA A 242 10.24 -24.07 7.73
N GLN A 243 8.93 -24.09 7.48
CA GLN A 243 8.33 -23.30 6.41
C GLN A 243 8.37 -21.80 6.73
N TYR A 244 8.12 -21.41 7.99
CA TYR A 244 8.28 -20.02 8.39
C TYR A 244 9.74 -19.56 8.33
N ALA A 245 10.70 -20.38 8.74
CA ALA A 245 12.13 -20.09 8.61
C ALA A 245 12.54 -19.82 7.15
N GLU A 246 12.06 -20.65 6.23
CA GLU A 246 12.24 -20.47 4.79
C GLU A 246 11.62 -19.15 4.29
N TRP A 247 10.36 -18.87 4.64
CA TRP A 247 9.70 -17.61 4.25
C TRP A 247 10.38 -16.39 4.84
N LEU A 248 10.83 -16.46 6.10
CA LEU A 248 11.49 -15.36 6.80
C LEU A 248 12.78 -14.94 6.10
N ILE A 249 13.66 -15.89 5.78
CA ILE A 249 14.93 -15.59 5.09
C ILE A 249 14.69 -15.16 3.64
N ALA A 250 13.75 -15.79 2.94
CA ALA A 250 13.38 -15.43 1.58
C ALA A 250 12.84 -13.99 1.52
N ALA A 251 11.91 -13.65 2.42
CA ALA A 251 11.34 -12.32 2.52
C ALA A 251 12.42 -11.28 2.86
N ASN A 252 13.22 -11.52 3.90
CA ASN A 252 14.32 -10.63 4.26
C ASN A 252 15.24 -10.35 3.06
N ASN A 253 15.70 -11.41 2.38
CA ASN A 253 16.65 -11.24 1.28
C ASN A 253 16.02 -10.61 0.04
N ARG A 254 14.72 -10.81 -0.17
CA ARG A 254 13.94 -10.16 -1.24
C ARG A 254 13.75 -8.67 -0.97
N PHE A 255 13.42 -8.28 0.25
CA PHE A 255 13.22 -6.87 0.62
C PHE A 255 14.51 -6.06 0.52
N PHE A 256 15.65 -6.69 0.82
CA PHE A 256 16.98 -6.10 0.84
C PHE A 256 17.89 -6.61 -0.28
N ASP A 257 17.32 -6.92 -1.46
CA ASP A 257 18.07 -7.36 -2.64
C ASP A 257 19.18 -6.40 -3.08
N ASN A 258 18.94 -5.09 -2.90
CA ASN A 258 19.88 -4.00 -3.16
C ASN A 258 20.76 -3.62 -1.96
N GLN A 259 20.65 -4.32 -0.82
CA GLN A 259 21.38 -4.01 0.42
C GLN A 259 22.03 -5.28 1.00
N PRO A 260 23.19 -5.71 0.47
CA PRO A 260 23.85 -6.96 0.87
C PRO A 260 24.19 -7.06 2.37
N SER A 261 24.35 -5.92 3.06
CA SER A 261 24.60 -5.86 4.51
C SER A 261 23.37 -6.23 5.35
N LYS A 262 22.16 -6.14 4.79
CA LYS A 262 20.90 -6.49 5.44
C LYS A 262 20.42 -7.92 5.09
N GLN A 263 21.08 -8.59 4.15
CA GLN A 263 20.77 -9.97 3.75
C GLN A 263 21.34 -11.00 4.75
N ILE A 264 20.60 -12.08 4.96
CA ILE A 264 21.02 -13.24 5.73
C ILE A 264 21.61 -14.28 4.78
N ARG A 265 22.75 -14.86 5.14
CA ARG A 265 23.43 -15.86 4.31
C ARG A 265 22.78 -17.22 4.52
N LEU A 266 22.45 -17.89 3.41
CA LEU A 266 22.05 -19.30 3.42
C LEU A 266 23.26 -20.17 3.75
N ALA A 267 23.05 -21.23 4.53
CA ALA A 267 24.10 -22.20 4.80
C ALA A 267 24.39 -23.05 3.57
N THR A 268 25.64 -23.49 3.43
CA THR A 268 26.03 -24.44 2.38
C THR A 268 25.90 -25.87 2.90
N PRO A 269 25.78 -26.89 2.03
CA PRO A 269 25.71 -28.29 2.47
C PRO A 269 26.92 -28.79 3.27
N SER A 270 28.03 -28.05 3.26
CA SER A 270 29.23 -28.34 4.06
C SER A 270 29.20 -27.72 5.46
N THR A 271 28.23 -26.84 5.76
CA THR A 271 28.08 -26.25 7.10
C THR A 271 27.70 -27.32 8.11
N GLN A 272 28.33 -27.29 9.28
CA GLN A 272 27.99 -28.18 10.39
C GLN A 272 26.57 -27.85 10.91
N PRO A 273 25.64 -28.83 10.95
CA PRO A 273 24.31 -28.59 11.50
C PRO A 273 24.33 -28.16 12.97
N ALA A 274 23.59 -27.10 13.30
CA ALA A 274 23.34 -26.64 14.66
C ALA A 274 22.26 -27.47 15.39
N PHE A 275 21.42 -28.20 14.65
CA PHE A 275 20.33 -29.00 15.19
C PHE A 275 20.47 -30.47 14.78
N GLN A 276 20.15 -31.40 15.69
CA GLN A 276 20.28 -32.84 15.40
C GLN A 276 19.22 -33.36 14.43
N ASP A 277 18.04 -32.73 14.41
CA ASP A 277 16.89 -33.11 13.60
C ASP A 277 16.80 -32.36 12.26
N VAL A 278 17.80 -31.54 11.92
CA VAL A 278 17.90 -30.84 10.63
C VAL A 278 19.26 -31.12 9.99
N PRO A 279 19.47 -32.32 9.41
CA PRO A 279 20.72 -32.64 8.70
C PRO A 279 20.88 -31.80 7.43
N ALA A 280 22.11 -31.75 6.89
CA ALA A 280 22.43 -31.01 5.66
C ALA A 280 21.61 -31.43 4.42
N THR A 281 21.00 -32.62 4.44
CA THR A 281 20.11 -33.14 3.39
C THR A 281 18.66 -32.69 3.52
N HIS A 282 18.28 -32.02 4.62
CA HIS A 282 16.92 -31.53 4.83
C HIS A 282 16.60 -30.43 3.80
N PRO A 283 15.41 -30.42 3.16
CA PRO A 283 15.09 -29.45 2.10
C PRO A 283 15.27 -27.99 2.51
N GLN A 284 14.92 -27.67 3.76
CA GLN A 284 15.02 -26.32 4.33
C GLN A 284 16.29 -26.11 5.17
N PHE A 285 17.28 -27.01 5.08
CA PHE A 285 18.52 -26.93 5.86
C PHE A 285 19.20 -25.56 5.69
N ALA A 286 19.37 -25.10 4.45
CA ALA A 286 20.09 -23.87 4.15
C ALA A 286 19.46 -22.63 4.81
N ALA A 287 18.12 -22.58 4.87
CA ALA A 287 17.37 -21.49 5.49
C ALA A 287 17.45 -21.56 7.02
N ILE A 288 17.15 -22.72 7.60
CA ILE A 288 17.14 -22.94 9.06
C ILE A 288 18.55 -22.69 9.62
N GLN A 289 19.56 -23.32 9.03
CA GLN A 289 20.94 -23.17 9.47
C GLN A 289 21.44 -21.73 9.26
N GLY A 290 21.09 -21.07 8.15
CA GLY A 290 21.46 -19.67 7.92
C GLY A 290 20.88 -18.71 8.97
N LEU A 291 19.64 -18.93 9.42
CA LEU A 291 19.05 -18.17 10.52
C LEU A 291 19.71 -18.47 11.87
N ALA A 292 20.13 -19.72 12.11
CA ALA A 292 20.85 -20.11 13.32
C ALA A 292 22.24 -19.46 13.37
N ASP A 293 22.96 -19.49 12.25
CA ASP A 293 24.28 -18.86 12.09
C ASP A 293 24.19 -17.33 12.27
N ALA A 294 23.07 -16.73 11.88
CA ALA A 294 22.77 -15.31 12.10
C ALA A 294 22.29 -15.00 13.54
N GLY A 295 22.11 -16.01 14.39
CA GLY A 295 21.63 -15.85 15.77
C GLY A 295 20.16 -15.42 15.87
N ILE A 296 19.37 -15.59 14.81
CA ILE A 296 17.94 -15.20 14.77
C ILE A 296 17.06 -16.24 15.44
N ILE A 297 17.39 -17.52 15.26
CA ILE A 297 16.68 -18.63 15.91
C ILE A 297 17.54 -19.24 17.03
N PRO A 298 16.94 -19.62 18.17
CA PRO A 298 17.66 -20.21 19.30
C PRO A 298 18.39 -21.50 18.90
N SER A 299 19.67 -21.60 19.26
CA SER A 299 20.50 -22.80 19.05
C SER A 299 21.65 -22.86 20.04
N SER A 300 22.46 -23.91 19.99
CA SER A 300 23.71 -23.96 20.75
C SER A 300 24.67 -22.80 20.42
N LEU A 301 24.56 -22.20 19.22
CA LEU A 301 25.37 -21.06 18.80
C LEU A 301 25.02 -19.77 19.56
N THR A 302 23.79 -19.65 20.04
CA THR A 302 23.33 -18.52 20.86
C THR A 302 23.48 -18.76 22.36
N GLY A 303 24.13 -19.86 22.75
CA GLY A 303 24.29 -20.28 24.16
C GLY A 303 23.08 -21.04 24.72
N GLU A 304 22.06 -21.30 23.91
CA GLU A 304 20.86 -22.04 24.29
C GLU A 304 21.12 -23.55 24.16
N ASN A 305 21.87 -24.10 25.11
CA ASN A 305 22.31 -25.50 25.09
C ASN A 305 21.15 -26.52 25.14
N THR A 306 19.94 -26.09 25.52
CA THR A 306 18.74 -26.91 25.52
C THR A 306 18.04 -26.95 24.15
N ALA A 307 18.38 -26.06 23.22
CA ALA A 307 17.84 -25.99 21.87
C ALA A 307 18.56 -26.98 20.92
N VAL A 308 18.57 -28.26 21.30
CA VAL A 308 19.25 -29.35 20.55
C VAL A 308 18.52 -29.71 19.26
N ASN A 309 17.19 -29.59 19.27
CA ASN A 309 16.30 -29.92 18.16
C ASN A 309 15.52 -28.68 17.72
N PHE A 310 15.46 -28.45 16.41
CA PHE A 310 14.70 -27.34 15.82
C PHE A 310 13.20 -27.66 15.75
N ARG A 311 12.84 -28.94 15.57
CA ARG A 311 11.49 -29.47 15.33
C ARG A 311 10.85 -28.88 14.07
N PRO A 312 11.38 -29.19 12.87
CA PRO A 312 11.01 -28.54 11.62
C PRO A 312 9.51 -28.62 11.28
N ASP A 313 8.87 -29.75 11.59
CA ASP A 313 7.46 -30.02 11.27
C ASP A 313 6.47 -29.52 12.34
N ALA A 314 6.96 -29.07 13.51
CA ALA A 314 6.08 -28.59 14.55
C ALA A 314 5.45 -27.24 14.17
N PRO A 315 4.19 -26.96 14.58
CA PRO A 315 3.57 -25.66 14.41
C PRO A 315 4.39 -24.53 15.04
N LEU A 316 4.44 -23.38 14.36
CA LEU A 316 5.07 -22.17 14.87
C LEU A 316 4.16 -21.50 15.90
N SER A 317 4.71 -21.15 17.05
CA SER A 317 3.99 -20.39 18.09
C SER A 317 4.03 -18.88 17.84
N ARG A 318 3.06 -18.13 18.38
CA ARG A 318 3.03 -16.66 18.28
C ARG A 318 4.28 -16.01 18.83
N GLU A 319 4.77 -16.46 19.98
CA GLU A 319 5.97 -15.87 20.57
C GLU A 319 7.23 -16.18 19.76
N ASP A 320 7.35 -17.38 19.17
CA ASP A 320 8.47 -17.72 18.29
C ASP A 320 8.46 -16.86 17.01
N ALA A 321 7.28 -16.66 16.41
CA ALA A 321 7.14 -15.81 15.23
C ALA A 321 7.65 -14.39 15.49
N ILE A 322 7.27 -13.81 16.63
CA ILE A 322 7.73 -12.48 17.05
C ILE A 322 9.22 -12.49 17.41
N ALA A 323 9.69 -13.51 18.12
CA ALA A 323 11.09 -13.64 18.51
C ALA A 323 12.03 -13.69 17.29
N TRP A 324 11.63 -14.37 16.21
CA TRP A 324 12.46 -14.50 15.01
C TRP A 324 12.33 -13.29 14.08
N LYS A 325 11.15 -12.68 14.00
CA LYS A 325 10.88 -11.58 13.08
C LYS A 325 11.44 -10.25 13.58
N VAL A 326 11.18 -9.89 14.84
CA VAL A 326 11.50 -8.55 15.37
C VAL A 326 12.98 -8.17 15.29
N PRO A 327 13.96 -9.07 15.54
CA PRO A 327 15.37 -8.73 15.35
C PRO A 327 15.71 -8.25 13.93
N LEU A 328 14.99 -8.72 12.91
CA LEU A 328 15.18 -8.30 11.51
C LEU A 328 14.56 -6.95 11.18
N ASP A 329 13.59 -6.51 11.98
CA ASP A 329 12.98 -5.18 11.88
C ASP A 329 13.92 -4.11 12.43
N PHE A 330 14.46 -4.34 13.62
CA PHE A 330 15.27 -3.36 14.34
C PHE A 330 16.76 -3.40 13.96
N ARG A 331 17.31 -4.60 13.68
CA ARG A 331 18.73 -4.82 13.33
C ARG A 331 19.74 -4.22 14.31
N GLN A 332 19.31 -4.07 15.56
CA GLN A 332 20.10 -3.56 16.68
C GLN A 332 19.71 -4.30 17.95
N GLY A 333 20.46 -4.07 19.03
CA GLY A 333 20.13 -4.64 20.33
C GLY A 333 18.71 -4.25 20.76
N LEU A 334 17.91 -5.26 21.12
CA LEU A 334 16.55 -5.04 21.61
C LEU A 334 16.56 -4.40 23.00
N PRO A 335 15.55 -3.59 23.36
CA PRO A 335 15.45 -2.99 24.68
C PRO A 335 15.36 -4.08 25.76
N LYS A 336 15.87 -3.79 26.96
CA LYS A 336 15.57 -4.62 28.12
C LYS A 336 14.07 -4.54 28.39
N ALA A 337 13.47 -5.69 28.71
CA ALA A 337 12.04 -5.79 28.99
C ALA A 337 11.78 -6.59 30.26
N SER A 338 10.66 -6.29 30.91
CA SER A 338 10.09 -7.07 32.01
C SER A 338 8.63 -7.39 31.70
N VAL A 339 8.05 -8.30 32.50
CA VAL A 339 6.62 -8.64 32.42
C VAL A 339 5.76 -7.38 32.60
N GLU A 340 6.14 -6.51 33.53
CA GLU A 340 5.44 -5.25 33.82
C GLU A 340 5.47 -4.31 32.62
N ALA A 341 6.65 -4.11 32.00
CA ALA A 341 6.80 -3.21 30.86
C ALA A 341 5.96 -3.67 29.65
N VAL A 342 5.97 -4.97 29.35
CA VAL A 342 5.14 -5.54 28.28
C VAL A 342 3.65 -5.41 28.61
N ARG A 343 3.26 -5.67 29.87
CA ARG A 343 1.87 -5.53 30.33
C ARG A 343 1.39 -4.09 30.23
N GLU A 344 2.22 -3.12 30.56
CA GLU A 344 1.88 -1.69 30.48
C GLU A 344 1.74 -1.23 29.02
N ALA A 345 2.67 -1.63 28.15
CA ALA A 345 2.65 -1.28 26.74
C ALA A 345 1.46 -1.91 25.99
N TRP A 346 1.28 -3.23 26.11
CA TRP A 346 0.30 -3.97 25.33
C TRP A 346 -1.06 -4.16 26.02
N GLY A 347 -1.10 -4.11 27.35
CA GLY A 347 -2.30 -4.48 28.11
C GLY A 347 -2.61 -5.98 28.09
N PHE A 348 -1.63 -6.83 27.79
CA PHE A 348 -1.79 -8.29 27.77
C PHE A 348 -1.99 -8.86 29.19
N GLN A 349 -2.95 -9.77 29.32
CA GLN A 349 -3.30 -10.41 30.59
C GLN A 349 -2.43 -11.64 30.90
N ASP A 350 -1.79 -12.21 29.87
CA ASP A 350 -1.09 -13.49 29.93
C ASP A 350 0.42 -13.38 29.67
N VAL A 351 1.00 -12.19 29.87
CA VAL A 351 2.46 -11.96 29.78
C VAL A 351 3.29 -12.95 30.60
N PRO A 352 2.89 -13.40 31.82
CA PRO A 352 3.65 -14.39 32.57
C PRO A 352 3.80 -15.76 31.88
N LYS A 353 3.07 -16.03 30.80
CA LYS A 353 3.19 -17.26 30.01
C LYS A 353 4.21 -17.16 28.86
N VAL A 354 4.70 -15.94 28.58
CA VAL A 354 5.72 -15.69 27.56
C VAL A 354 7.07 -16.12 28.09
N ASP A 355 7.90 -16.72 27.25
CA ASP A 355 9.31 -16.92 27.59
C ASP A 355 10.00 -15.58 27.93
N PRO A 356 10.63 -15.44 29.11
CA PRO A 356 11.34 -14.21 29.49
C PRO A 356 12.35 -13.71 28.45
N ALA A 357 12.99 -14.60 27.68
CA ALA A 357 13.94 -14.25 26.62
C ALA A 357 13.28 -13.51 25.44
N ILE A 358 11.97 -13.66 25.27
CA ILE A 358 11.18 -13.08 24.16
C ILE A 358 10.56 -11.73 24.52
N LEU A 359 10.47 -11.38 25.82
CA LEU A 359 9.90 -10.10 26.27
C LEU A 359 10.54 -8.88 25.57
N PRO A 360 11.86 -8.81 25.33
CA PRO A 360 12.48 -7.74 24.55
C PRO A 360 11.88 -7.55 23.16
N ALA A 361 11.62 -8.66 22.45
CA ALA A 361 11.05 -8.62 21.10
C ALA A 361 9.59 -8.13 21.12
N ILE A 362 8.78 -8.59 22.08
CA ILE A 362 7.39 -8.13 22.21
C ILE A 362 7.33 -6.63 22.57
N LEU A 363 8.22 -6.16 23.46
CA LEU A 363 8.28 -4.76 23.82
C LEU A 363 8.75 -3.89 22.65
N ALA A 364 9.76 -4.34 21.89
CA ALA A 364 10.22 -3.63 20.69
C ALA A 364 9.12 -3.57 19.63
N ASP A 365 8.39 -4.66 19.38
CA ASP A 365 7.30 -4.69 18.40
C ASP A 365 6.22 -3.64 18.69
N TYR A 366 5.94 -3.34 19.96
CA TYR A 366 5.03 -2.26 20.34
C TYR A 366 5.49 -0.88 19.84
N GLN A 367 6.80 -0.64 19.85
CA GLN A 367 7.38 0.64 19.46
C GLN A 367 7.15 0.93 17.97
N ASN A 368 6.94 -0.09 17.15
CA ASN A 368 6.55 0.06 15.75
C ASN A 368 5.11 0.58 15.55
N GLY A 369 4.30 0.70 16.62
CA GLY A 369 2.95 1.27 16.51
C GLY A 369 2.07 0.46 15.57
N GLU A 370 1.44 1.10 14.59
CA GLU A 370 0.60 0.45 13.57
C GLU A 370 1.39 -0.53 12.67
N LEU A 371 2.71 -0.38 12.57
CA LEU A 371 3.59 -1.29 11.83
C LEU A 371 4.00 -2.53 12.65
N SER A 372 3.50 -2.68 13.88
CA SER A 372 3.71 -3.86 14.72
C SER A 372 3.32 -5.15 14.00
N ASN A 373 4.17 -6.18 14.13
CA ASN A 373 3.88 -7.53 13.64
C ASN A 373 2.66 -8.12 14.37
N ILE A 374 2.54 -7.91 15.70
CA ILE A 374 1.41 -8.40 16.51
C ILE A 374 0.09 -7.80 16.03
N ARG A 375 0.01 -6.46 15.83
CA ARG A 375 -1.23 -5.81 15.38
C ARG A 375 -1.62 -6.27 13.98
N ARG A 376 -0.64 -6.35 13.08
CA ARG A 376 -0.84 -6.74 11.69
C ARG A 376 -1.28 -8.19 11.54
N ALA A 377 -0.66 -9.10 12.27
CA ALA A 377 -0.95 -10.53 12.16
C ALA A 377 -2.14 -10.97 13.02
N PHE A 378 -2.26 -10.46 14.24
CA PHE A 378 -3.21 -11.01 15.23
C PHE A 378 -4.36 -10.05 15.58
N GLY A 379 -4.36 -8.86 15.01
CA GLY A 379 -5.33 -7.81 15.31
C GLY A 379 -5.24 -7.30 16.74
N TYR A 380 -6.28 -6.57 17.17
CA TYR A 380 -6.40 -6.14 18.56
C TYR A 380 -6.63 -7.34 19.49
N THR A 381 -5.75 -7.51 20.48
CA THR A 381 -5.91 -8.51 21.52
C THR A 381 -5.40 -8.02 22.86
N ARG A 382 -6.04 -8.47 23.95
CA ARG A 382 -5.53 -8.34 25.34
C ARG A 382 -5.07 -9.66 25.92
N ILE A 383 -5.12 -10.74 25.14
CA ILE A 383 -4.63 -12.07 25.49
C ILE A 383 -3.76 -12.54 24.33
N PHE A 384 -2.44 -12.45 24.49
CA PHE A 384 -1.48 -12.70 23.41
C PHE A 384 -1.51 -14.17 22.97
N GLN A 385 -1.67 -15.08 23.94
CA GLN A 385 -1.61 -16.53 23.77
C GLN A 385 -0.26 -16.95 23.17
N PRO A 386 0.87 -16.82 23.91
CA PRO A 386 2.21 -17.01 23.36
C PRO A 386 2.43 -18.36 22.67
N LYS A 387 1.80 -19.42 23.19
CA LYS A 387 1.90 -20.79 22.66
C LYS A 387 0.85 -21.12 21.59
N LYS A 388 -0.03 -20.19 21.23
CA LYS A 388 -1.00 -20.41 20.15
C LYS A 388 -0.25 -20.51 18.83
N GLU A 389 -0.72 -21.42 17.99
CA GLU A 389 -0.16 -21.64 16.65
C GLU A 389 -0.49 -20.46 15.73
N VAL A 390 0.43 -20.15 14.83
CA VAL A 390 0.31 -19.09 13.83
C VAL A 390 -0.16 -19.71 12.51
N THR A 391 -1.18 -19.13 11.89
CA THR A 391 -1.63 -19.58 10.56
C THR A 391 -0.69 -19.11 9.45
N ARG A 392 -0.73 -19.73 8.27
CA ARG A 392 0.07 -19.28 7.12
C ARG A 392 -0.25 -17.83 6.73
N ALA A 393 -1.52 -17.42 6.78
CA ALA A 393 -1.92 -16.03 6.51
C ALA A 393 -1.41 -15.06 7.59
N GLU A 394 -1.51 -15.40 8.87
CA GLU A 394 -0.95 -14.60 9.97
C GLU A 394 0.58 -14.48 9.83
N ALA A 395 1.27 -15.57 9.48
CA ALA A 395 2.70 -15.57 9.23
C ALA A 395 3.10 -14.66 8.05
N ALA A 396 2.38 -14.75 6.92
CA ALA A 396 2.57 -13.84 5.79
C ALA A 396 2.41 -12.38 6.23
N ALA A 397 1.37 -12.08 7.03
CA ALA A 397 1.16 -10.75 7.58
C ALA A 397 2.38 -10.27 8.40
N THR A 398 3.03 -11.11 9.21
CA THR A 398 4.26 -10.69 9.90
C THR A 398 5.37 -10.27 8.94
N LEU A 399 5.52 -10.96 7.80
CA LEU A 399 6.58 -10.75 6.81
C LEU A 399 6.33 -9.60 5.84
N TRP A 400 5.12 -9.02 5.83
CA TRP A 400 4.74 -8.00 4.86
C TRP A 400 5.52 -6.68 4.99
N TYR A 401 6.09 -6.39 6.16
CA TYR A 401 6.89 -5.20 6.41
C TYR A 401 8.19 -5.56 7.12
N PHE A 402 9.30 -4.95 6.72
CA PHE A 402 10.59 -5.04 7.41
C PHE A 402 11.13 -3.66 7.73
N GLY A 403 11.36 -3.41 9.02
CA GLY A 403 11.95 -2.16 9.51
C GLY A 403 11.36 -1.67 10.82
N ASP A 404 11.87 -0.55 11.30
CA ASP A 404 11.33 0.14 12.46
C ASP A 404 10.40 1.29 12.03
N ARG A 405 9.84 2.03 13.00
CA ARG A 405 8.94 3.17 12.72
C ARG A 405 9.57 4.26 11.82
N ASN A 406 10.89 4.41 11.83
CA ASN A 406 11.59 5.49 11.12
C ASN A 406 12.07 5.05 9.74
N GLU A 407 12.48 3.78 9.59
CA GLU A 407 12.99 3.23 8.34
C GLU A 407 12.48 1.80 8.14
N GLY A 408 11.84 1.56 7.00
CA GLY A 408 11.46 0.22 6.59
C GLY A 408 10.83 0.17 5.22
N LEU A 409 10.45 -1.03 4.81
CA LEU A 409 9.91 -1.35 3.50
C LEU A 409 8.72 -2.28 3.67
N SER A 410 7.61 -2.00 2.99
CA SER A 410 6.49 -2.92 2.81
C SER A 410 6.69 -3.81 1.58
N ALA A 411 5.92 -4.88 1.46
CA ALA A 411 5.91 -5.73 0.28
C ALA A 411 5.51 -4.93 -0.96
N THR A 412 4.54 -4.01 -0.82
CA THR A 412 4.12 -3.08 -1.88
C THR A 412 5.28 -2.20 -2.36
N ASP A 413 6.10 -1.66 -1.44
CA ASP A 413 7.28 -0.88 -1.81
C ASP A 413 8.31 -1.70 -2.60
N VAL A 414 8.44 -3.00 -2.29
CA VAL A 414 9.35 -3.90 -2.98
C VAL A 414 8.81 -4.26 -4.37
N VAL A 415 7.49 -4.48 -4.52
CA VAL A 415 6.84 -4.72 -5.82
C VAL A 415 7.04 -3.51 -6.75
N ASN A 416 6.88 -2.29 -6.22
CA ASN A 416 6.95 -1.05 -6.99
C ASN A 416 8.37 -0.52 -7.18
N ARG A 417 9.40 -1.22 -6.68
CA ARG A 417 10.79 -0.78 -6.79
C ARG A 417 11.27 -0.88 -8.23
N GLN A 418 11.39 0.26 -8.91
CA GLN A 418 12.11 0.31 -10.19
C GLN A 418 13.60 -0.03 -9.99
N PRO A 419 14.24 -0.77 -10.91
CA PRO A 419 15.68 -0.98 -10.88
C PRO A 419 16.36 0.39 -10.88
N THR A 420 17.10 0.71 -9.82
CA THR A 420 17.91 1.92 -9.81
C THR A 420 18.89 1.83 -10.97
N PRO A 421 18.97 2.82 -11.88
CA PRO A 421 20.08 2.88 -12.82
C PRO A 421 21.35 2.89 -11.99
N GLN A 422 22.19 1.87 -12.15
CA GLN A 422 23.52 1.88 -11.57
C GLN A 422 24.16 3.21 -11.98
N ALA A 423 24.50 4.03 -10.99
CA ALA A 423 25.34 5.19 -11.21
C ALA A 423 26.62 4.66 -11.84
N ASN A 424 26.72 4.84 -13.15
CA ASN A 424 27.93 4.57 -13.91
C ASN A 424 29.06 5.30 -13.17
N PRO A 425 30.16 4.64 -12.79
CA PRO A 425 31.29 5.36 -12.22
C PRO A 425 31.66 6.41 -13.24
N GLN A 426 31.50 7.68 -12.89
CA GLN A 426 31.96 8.78 -13.72
C GLN A 426 33.42 8.50 -14.02
N THR A 427 33.69 8.16 -15.29
CA THR A 427 35.00 8.35 -15.90
C THR A 427 35.32 9.82 -15.75
N GLY A 428 36.00 10.14 -14.65
CA GLY A 428 36.62 11.42 -14.41
C GLY A 428 37.59 11.67 -15.55
N ASP A 429 37.22 12.65 -16.36
CA ASP A 429 37.97 13.26 -17.42
C ASP A 429 39.40 13.56 -16.94
N ARG A 430 40.35 12.70 -17.31
CA ARG A 430 41.78 12.97 -17.20
C ARG A 430 42.24 13.65 -18.48
N THR A 431 41.84 14.90 -18.67
CA THR A 431 42.56 15.80 -19.57
C THR A 431 42.67 17.18 -18.92
N ASN A 432 43.85 17.51 -18.41
CA ASN A 432 44.61 18.74 -18.73
C ASN A 432 45.72 18.99 -17.69
N VAL A 433 46.91 18.42 -17.90
CA VAL A 433 48.16 19.05 -17.44
C VAL A 433 49.10 19.08 -18.63
N ARG A 434 49.24 20.28 -19.19
CA ARG A 434 50.16 20.61 -20.26
C ARG A 434 51.51 21.04 -19.67
N SER A 435 52.55 20.39 -20.16
CA SER A 435 53.93 20.87 -20.34
C SER A 435 54.83 21.13 -19.12
N SER A 436 55.84 20.27 -18.98
CA SER A 436 57.25 20.70 -18.86
C SER A 436 58.15 19.62 -19.48
N GLU A 437 59.02 20.01 -20.40
CA GLU A 437 59.98 19.19 -21.14
C GLU A 437 60.99 18.44 -20.24
N PRO A 438 61.61 17.36 -20.76
CA PRO A 438 62.77 16.72 -20.14
C PRO A 438 64.07 17.42 -20.55
N PRO A 439 65.07 17.57 -19.66
CA PRO A 439 66.43 17.80 -20.08
C PRO A 439 67.21 16.46 -20.08
N THR A 440 67.75 16.11 -21.24
CA THR A 440 68.81 15.09 -21.38
C THR A 440 70.13 15.74 -21.80
N THR A 441 71.20 15.37 -21.06
CA THR A 441 72.63 15.29 -21.45
C THR A 441 73.42 16.62 -21.33
N PRO A 442 74.71 16.66 -20.91
CA PRO A 442 75.80 15.65 -20.96
C PRO A 442 76.44 15.27 -19.61
N GLU A 443 76.95 14.05 -19.44
CA GLU A 443 78.36 13.65 -19.70
C GLU A 443 79.38 14.63 -19.08
N ASN A 444 80.01 14.20 -17.99
CA ASN A 444 81.29 14.75 -17.57
C ASN A 444 82.18 13.61 -17.05
N GLN A 445 83.33 13.48 -17.71
CA GLN A 445 84.47 12.65 -17.36
C GLN A 445 85.15 13.15 -16.06
N GLU A 446 85.90 12.23 -15.44
CA GLU A 446 87.09 12.45 -14.60
C GLU A 446 86.98 13.41 -13.40
N ASN A 447 87.08 12.88 -12.18
CA ASN A 447 88.34 12.50 -11.55
C ASN A 447 88.10 11.72 -10.25
#